data_AF-A0A7V1FUF1-F1
#
_entry.id   AF-A0A7V1FUF1-F1
#
_cell.length_a   1.000
_cell.length_b   1.000
_cell.length_c   1.000
_cell.angle_alpha   90.00
_cell.angle_beta   90.00
_cell.angle_gamma   90.00
#
_symmetry.space_group_name_H-M   'P 1'
#
loop_
_entity.id
_entity.type
_entity.pdbx_description
1 polymer ?
#
loop_
_entity_poly.entity_id
_entity_poly.type
_entity_poly.pdbx_seq_one_letter_code
_entity_poly.pdbx_strand_id
1 'polypeptide(L)' 'MAKDTSPACKQCRREGLKMYLKGERCLTDHCAIDRRSYGPGEHGRRR' A
#
# COMPACT_ATOMS: atom_id res chain seq x y z
N MET A 1 -11.77 -13.28 15.88
CA MET A 1 -11.27 -12.15 15.07
C MET A 1 -10.22 -12.68 14.10
N ALA A 2 -10.47 -12.61 12.80
CA ALA A 2 -9.47 -12.98 11.80
C ALA A 2 -8.45 -11.82 11.68
N LYS A 3 -7.18 -12.10 11.98
CA LYS A 3 -6.12 -11.12 11.74
C LYS A 3 -5.85 -11.12 10.24
N ASP A 4 -6.04 -9.98 9.58
CA ASP A 4 -5.64 -9.81 8.19
C ASP A 4 -4.10 -9.85 8.13
N THR A 5 -3.55 -11.00 7.71
CA THR A 5 -2.11 -11.19 7.47
C THR A 5 -1.70 -10.72 6.07
N SER A 6 -2.65 -10.14 5.32
CA SER A 6 -2.40 -9.54 4.03
C SER A 6 -1.30 -8.46 4.12
N PRO A 7 -0.53 -8.24 3.04
CA PRO A 7 0.48 -7.20 3.04
C PRO A 7 -0.16 -5.82 3.24
N ALA A 8 0.13 -5.16 4.35
CA ALA A 8 -0.44 -3.84 4.68
C ALA A 8 -0.26 -2.79 3.57
N CYS A 9 0.89 -2.81 2.86
CA CYS A 9 1.15 -1.92 1.73
C CYS A 9 0.22 -2.17 0.52
N LYS A 10 -0.30 -3.39 0.35
CA LYS A 10 -1.28 -3.73 -0.70
C LYS A 10 -2.62 -3.05 -0.42
N GLN A 11 -3.01 -2.98 0.84
CA GLN A 11 -4.25 -2.33 1.27
C GLN A 11 -4.17 -0.82 1.05
N CYS A 12 -3.10 -0.17 1.49
CA CYS A 12 -2.86 1.25 1.20
C CYS A 12 -2.94 1.52 -0.33
N ARG A 13 -2.22 0.74 -1.14
CA ARG A 13 -2.20 0.93 -2.62
C ARG A 13 -3.53 0.63 -3.30
N ARG A 14 -4.37 -0.22 -2.73
CA ARG A 14 -5.71 -0.50 -3.26
C ARG A 14 -6.65 0.69 -3.01
N GLU A 15 -6.50 1.34 -1.87
CA GLU A 15 -7.36 2.47 -1.48
C GLU A 15 -6.82 3.82 -1.95
N GLY A 16 -5.55 3.89 -2.37
CA GLY A 16 -4.94 5.12 -2.87
C GLY A 16 -4.57 6.14 -1.77
N LEU A 17 -4.58 5.72 -0.51
CA LEU A 17 -4.32 6.57 0.66
C LEU A 17 -3.25 5.96 1.60
N LYS A 18 -2.44 6.82 2.23
CA LYS A 18 -1.47 6.41 3.26
C LYS A 18 -2.20 6.14 4.57
N MET A 19 -2.43 4.87 4.88
CA MET A 19 -3.04 4.42 6.15
C MET A 19 -2.04 4.21 7.30
N TYR A 20 -0.75 4.44 7.08
CA TYR A 20 0.32 4.31 8.08
C TYR A 20 0.40 2.97 8.84
N LEU A 21 -0.12 1.88 8.24
CA LEU A 21 -0.15 0.53 8.83
C LEU A 21 1.24 -0.09 9.11
N LYS A 22 2.33 0.51 8.60
CA LYS A 22 3.72 0.09 8.87
C LYS A 22 4.53 1.10 9.69
N GLY A 23 3.88 2.12 10.28
CA GLY A 23 4.54 3.13 11.11
C GLY A 23 5.65 3.87 10.36
N GLU A 24 6.87 3.79 10.89
CA GLU A 24 8.07 4.52 10.41
C GLU A 24 8.33 4.33 8.90
N ARG A 25 8.14 3.11 8.37
CA ARG A 25 8.36 2.84 6.95
C ARG A 25 7.42 3.66 6.05
N CYS A 26 6.22 3.99 6.52
CA CYS A 26 5.27 4.80 5.75
C CYS A 26 5.65 6.28 5.68
N LEU A 27 6.51 6.76 6.58
CA LEU A 27 7.02 8.14 6.62
C LEU A 27 8.28 8.32 5.76
N THR A 28 8.95 7.22 5.39
CA THR A 28 10.13 7.23 4.51
C THR A 28 9.75 7.16 3.03
N ASP A 29 10.71 7.47 2.15
CA ASP A 29 10.63 7.23 0.69
C ASP A 29 10.36 5.76 0.33
N HIS A 30 10.66 4.82 1.24
CA HIS A 30 10.39 3.39 1.03
C HIS A 30 8.90 3.01 1.13
N CYS A 31 8.00 3.98 1.29
CA CYS A 31 6.56 3.77 1.30
C CYS A 31 6.07 3.30 -0.07
N ALA A 32 5.28 2.22 -0.09
CA ALA A 32 4.82 1.63 -1.34
C ALA A 32 3.81 2.49 -2.10
N ILE A 33 3.09 3.38 -1.40
CA ILE A 33 2.19 4.38 -2.01
C ILE A 33 3.01 5.37 -2.84
N ASP A 34 4.06 5.93 -2.22
CA ASP A 34 4.87 7.00 -2.80
C ASP A 34 5.58 6.54 -4.08
N ARG A 35 6.17 5.34 -4.01
CA ARG A 35 6.87 4.74 -5.14
C ARG A 35 5.95 4.17 -6.21
N ARG A 36 4.72 3.80 -5.85
CA ARG A 36 3.75 3.09 -6.72
C ARG A 36 2.32 3.51 -6.37
N SER A 37 1.94 4.69 -6.83
CA SER A 37 0.63 5.32 -6.63
C SER A 37 -0.53 4.57 -7.29
N TYR A 38 -0.22 3.58 -8.11
CA TYR A 38 -1.18 2.75 -8.82
C TYR A 38 -1.53 1.47 -8.03
N GLY A 39 -2.71 0.93 -8.32
CA GLY A 39 -3.26 -0.25 -7.66
C GLY A 39 -2.35 -1.48 -7.72
N PRO A 40 -2.47 -2.43 -6.77
CA PRO A 40 -1.74 -3.69 -6.81
C PRO A 40 -2.28 -4.62 -7.90
N GLY A 41 -1.38 -5.37 -8.55
CA GLY A 41 -1.71 -6.34 -9.61
C GLY A 41 -1.38 -5.84 -11.03
N GLU A 42 -1.51 -6.73 -12.00
CA GLU A 42 -1.14 -6.47 -13.41
C GLU A 42 -1.97 -5.35 -14.05
N HIS A 43 -3.26 -5.28 -13.69
CA HIS A 43 -4.18 -4.24 -14.20
C HIS A 43 -4.02 -2.90 -13.48
N GLY A 44 -3.24 -2.85 -12.40
CA GLY A 44 -3.07 -1.63 -11.61
C GLY A 44 -2.29 -0.55 -12.37
N ARG A 45 -1.32 -0.94 -13.21
CA ARG A 45 -0.41 -0.01 -13.91
C ARG A 45 -0.96 0.52 -15.24
N ARG A 46 -2.07 -0.03 -15.73
CA ARG A 46 -2.65 0.24 -17.06
C ARG A 46 -3.95 1.07 -17.02
N ARG A 47 -4.28 1.67 -15.88
CA ARG A 47 -5.38 2.65 -15.80
C ARG A 47 -4.83 4.06 -15.85
#